data_AF-K1U2T3-F1
#
_entry.id   AF-K1U2T3-F1
#
_cell.length_a   1.000
_cell.length_b   1.000
_cell.length_c   1.000
_cell.angle_alpha   90.00
_cell.angle_beta   90.00
_cell.angle_gamma   90.00
#
_symmetry.space_group_name_H-M   'P 1'
#
loop_
_entity.id
_entity.type
_entity.pdbx_description
1 polymer ?
#
loop_
_entity_poly.entity_id
_entity_poly.type
_entity_poly.pdbx_seq_one_letter_code
_entity_poly.pdbx_strand_id
1 'polypeptide(L)'
;MLPFLANPIERIVYTDSLPDEVFCISGVNALSEYSMLNKEKNDTYAIAKEEARRLQIRTDKEYGETRIEIWRYNPCFFSKNGIVDKLSLFLAMKDMDDERIQIELETMINNMIW
;
A
#
# COMPACT_ATOMS: atom_id res chain seq x y z
N MET A 1 -17.55 -6.07 17.25
CA MET A 1 -16.28 -5.34 17.49
C MET A 1 -15.79 -4.84 16.16
N LEU A 2 -15.74 -3.52 15.94
CA LEU A 2 -15.14 -2.92 14.75
C LEU A 2 -13.62 -2.98 14.93
N PRO A 3 -12.86 -3.77 14.16
CA PRO A 3 -11.42 -3.72 14.24
C PRO A 3 -11.00 -2.50 13.42
N PHE A 4 -10.96 -1.32 14.06
CA PHE A 4 -10.48 -0.09 13.41
C PHE A 4 -8.99 -0.18 13.02
N LEU A 5 -8.27 -1.16 13.57
CA LEU A 5 -6.88 -1.49 13.26
C LEU A 5 -6.80 -2.88 12.60
N ALA A 6 -7.47 -3.04 11.47
CA ALA A 6 -7.36 -4.24 10.64
C ALA A 6 -6.50 -3.95 9.41
N ASN A 7 -5.98 -5.02 8.78
CA ASN A 7 -5.28 -4.88 7.51
C ASN A 7 -6.18 -4.12 6.50
N PRO A 8 -5.71 -2.97 5.97
CA PRO A 8 -6.51 -2.16 5.06
C PRO A 8 -6.78 -2.85 3.73
N ILE A 9 -5.93 -3.79 3.33
CA ILE A 9 -6.02 -4.52 2.08
C ILE A 9 -7.24 -5.44 2.11
N GLU A 10 -8.20 -5.19 1.23
CA GLU A 10 -9.31 -6.10 0.96
C GLU A 10 -8.88 -7.18 -0.03
N ARG A 11 -8.17 -6.79 -1.08
CA ARG A 11 -7.64 -7.68 -2.11
C ARG A 11 -6.48 -7.04 -2.86
N ILE A 12 -5.71 -7.88 -3.54
CA ILE A 12 -4.57 -7.46 -4.35
C ILE A 12 -4.87 -7.85 -5.79
N VAL A 13 -4.55 -6.96 -6.71
CA VAL A 13 -4.70 -7.14 -8.15
C VAL A 13 -3.47 -6.56 -8.85
N TYR A 14 -3.26 -6.93 -10.10
CA TYR A 14 -2.10 -6.53 -10.88
C TYR A 14 -2.54 -5.87 -12.18
N THR A 15 -1.74 -4.93 -12.70
CA THR A 15 -1.99 -4.30 -14.00
C THR A 15 -0.68 -3.97 -14.71
N ASP A 16 -0.72 -3.99 -16.03
CA ASP A 16 0.33 -3.48 -16.91
C ASP A 16 0.00 -2.08 -17.44
N SER A 17 -1.21 -1.57 -17.15
CA SER A 17 -1.70 -0.29 -17.64
C SER A 17 -2.36 0.45 -16.48
N LEU A 18 -1.58 1.28 -15.82
CA LEU A 18 -2.07 2.19 -14.79
C LEU A 18 -2.70 3.43 -15.46
N PRO A 19 -3.92 3.83 -15.11
CA PRO A 19 -4.48 5.09 -15.59
C PRO A 19 -3.80 6.29 -14.91
N ASP A 20 -3.88 7.48 -15.54
CA ASP A 20 -3.42 8.75 -14.96
C ASP A 20 -4.40 9.29 -13.89
N GLU A 21 -4.61 8.53 -12.82
CA GLU A 21 -5.46 8.88 -11.68
C GLU A 21 -4.68 8.90 -10.36
N VAL A 22 -5.32 9.37 -9.29
CA VAL A 22 -4.69 9.52 -7.98
C VAL A 22 -4.57 8.18 -7.28
N PHE A 23 -3.41 7.55 -7.42
CA PHE A 23 -3.00 6.39 -6.63
C PHE A 23 -2.11 6.83 -5.47
N CYS A 24 -2.19 6.13 -4.35
CA CYS A 24 -1.22 6.30 -3.27
C CYS A 24 -0.12 5.24 -3.40
N ILE A 25 1.16 5.62 -3.29
CA ILE A 25 2.27 4.67 -3.21
C ILE A 25 2.11 3.86 -1.92
N SER A 26 2.21 2.52 -2.03
CA SER A 26 2.07 1.55 -0.94
C SER A 26 3.21 0.52 -0.98
N GLY A 27 3.17 -0.46 -0.07
CA GLY A 27 4.11 -1.57 -0.01
C GLY A 27 5.55 -1.13 0.29
N VAL A 28 6.51 -1.88 -0.25
CA VAL A 28 7.94 -1.61 -0.04
C VAL A 28 8.35 -0.26 -0.62
N ASN A 29 7.71 0.19 -1.70
CA ASN A 29 8.01 1.50 -2.29
C ASN A 29 7.59 2.64 -1.35
N ALA A 30 6.48 2.51 -0.62
CA ALA A 30 6.15 3.45 0.44
C ALA A 30 7.10 3.35 1.63
N LEU A 31 7.47 2.13 2.04
CA LEU A 31 8.40 1.92 3.15
C LEU A 31 9.79 2.50 2.85
N SER A 32 10.26 2.41 1.61
CA SER A 32 11.55 2.97 1.16
C SER A 32 11.64 4.48 1.31
N GLU A 33 10.50 5.19 1.27
CA GLU A 33 10.44 6.64 1.53
C GLU A 33 10.59 6.97 3.02
N TYR A 34 10.40 5.98 3.90
CA TYR A 34 10.49 6.11 5.35
C TYR A 34 11.66 5.35 5.98
N SER A 35 12.44 4.62 5.19
CA SER A 35 13.49 3.71 5.63
C SER A 35 14.73 3.81 4.75
N MET A 36 15.75 3.01 5.04
CA MET A 36 16.93 2.86 4.18
C MET A 36 16.77 1.75 3.13
N LEU A 37 15.55 1.20 2.96
CA LEU A 37 15.29 0.19 1.93
C LEU A 37 15.39 0.80 0.54
N ASN A 38 15.88 -0.01 -0.39
CA ASN A 38 15.78 0.34 -1.80
C ASN A 38 14.34 0.14 -2.28
N LYS A 39 13.92 0.98 -3.22
CA LYS A 39 12.67 0.78 -3.96
C LYS A 39 12.68 -0.57 -4.66
N GLU A 40 11.54 -1.26 -4.63
CA GLU A 40 11.35 -2.42 -5.48
C GLU A 40 11.15 -1.99 -6.93
N LYS A 41 11.51 -2.90 -7.83
CA LYS A 41 11.35 -2.68 -9.27
C LYS A 41 9.88 -2.63 -9.69
N ASN A 42 9.02 -3.36 -8.97
CA ASN A 42 7.59 -3.40 -9.22
C ASN A 42 6.90 -2.39 -8.32
N ASP A 43 6.30 -1.38 -8.92
CA ASP A 43 5.57 -0.38 -8.15
C ASP A 43 4.34 -1.00 -7.48
N THR A 44 4.13 -0.60 -6.23
CA THR A 44 2.96 -0.99 -5.45
C THR A 44 2.15 0.26 -5.12
N TYR A 45 0.87 0.23 -5.48
CA TYR A 45 -0.07 1.32 -5.24
C TYR A 45 -1.27 0.85 -4.43
N ALA A 46 -1.89 1.77 -3.71
CA ALA A 46 -3.14 1.59 -2.98
C ALA A 46 -4.23 2.49 -3.56
N ILE A 47 -5.45 1.94 -3.63
CA ILE A 47 -6.64 2.66 -4.08
C ILE A 47 -7.88 2.19 -3.31
N ALA A 48 -8.84 3.10 -3.10
CA ALA A 48 -10.12 2.75 -2.50
C ALA A 48 -10.91 1.81 -3.43
N LYS A 49 -11.62 0.84 -2.84
CA LYS A 49 -12.51 -0.08 -3.58
C LYS A 49 -13.51 0.62 -4.51
N GLU A 50 -14.08 1.74 -4.06
CA GLU A 50 -15.05 2.49 -4.85
C GLU A 50 -14.40 3.13 -6.08
N GLU A 51 -13.20 3.69 -5.92
CA GLU A 51 -12.45 4.30 -7.01
C GLU A 51 -11.95 3.25 -8.00
N ALA A 52 -11.43 2.12 -7.53
CA ALA A 52 -11.05 1.01 -8.41
C ALA A 52 -12.24 0.52 -9.26
N ARG A 53 -13.45 0.50 -8.70
CA ARG A 53 -14.68 0.15 -9.44
C ARG A 53 -15.07 1.22 -10.44
N ARG A 54 -14.93 2.51 -10.09
CA ARG A 54 -15.18 3.65 -10.98
C ARG A 54 -14.26 3.63 -12.20
N LEU A 55 -12.97 3.35 -11.98
CA LEU A 55 -11.93 3.39 -13.01
C LEU A 55 -11.95 2.18 -13.94
N GLN A 56 -12.65 1.10 -13.58
CA GLN A 56 -12.71 -0.14 -14.36
C GLN A 56 -11.33 -0.59 -14.85
N ILE A 57 -10.32 -0.46 -13.99
CA ILE A 57 -8.92 -0.75 -14.32
C ILE A 57 -8.85 -2.19 -14.81
N ARG A 58 -8.24 -2.39 -15.98
CA ARG A 58 -7.93 -3.74 -16.47
C ARG A 58 -6.95 -4.36 -15.49
N THR A 59 -7.45 -5.31 -14.72
CA THR A 59 -6.72 -5.90 -13.62
C THR A 59 -6.71 -7.41 -13.78
N ASP A 60 -5.56 -7.98 -13.53
CA ASP A 60 -5.35 -9.41 -13.41
C ASP A 60 -5.22 -9.78 -11.93
N LYS A 61 -5.35 -11.07 -11.61
CA LYS A 61 -5.24 -11.57 -10.23
C LYS A 61 -3.83 -12.01 -9.88
N GLU A 62 -3.02 -12.35 -10.87
CA GLU A 62 -1.70 -12.96 -10.67
C GLU A 62 -0.59 -12.29 -11.49
N TYR A 63 -0.92 -11.67 -12.62
CA TYR A 63 0.08 -11.14 -13.55
C TYR A 63 0.00 -9.63 -13.74
N GLY A 64 1.14 -8.96 -13.60
CA GLY A 64 1.30 -7.59 -14.05
C GLY A 64 2.54 -6.93 -13.48
N GLU A 65 3.06 -5.92 -14.18
CA GLU A 65 4.23 -5.16 -13.72
C GLU A 65 3.94 -4.40 -12.43
N THR A 66 2.73 -3.86 -12.31
CA THR A 66 2.31 -3.02 -11.19
C THR A 66 1.35 -3.76 -10.27
N ARG A 67 1.64 -3.73 -8.97
CA ARG A 67 0.76 -4.28 -7.92
C ARG A 67 -0.18 -3.20 -7.41
N ILE A 68 -1.48 -3.50 -7.38
CA ILE A 68 -2.50 -2.62 -6.83
C ILE A 68 -3.17 -3.29 -5.63
N GLU A 69 -3.12 -2.61 -4.51
CA GLU A 69 -3.80 -2.97 -3.28
C GLU A 69 -5.15 -2.25 -3.21
N ILE A 70 -6.22 -3.02 -3.24
CA ILE A 70 -7.57 -2.49 -3.08
C ILE A 70 -7.88 -2.41 -1.59
N TRP A 71 -7.98 -1.18 -1.09
CA TRP A 71 -8.19 -0.93 0.32
C TRP A 71 -9.67 -0.81 0.67
N ARG A 72 -10.00 -1.22 1.91
CA ARG A 72 -11.34 -1.13 2.50
C ARG A 72 -11.77 0.31 2.77
N TYR A 73 -10.81 1.19 2.99
CA TYR A 73 -11.00 2.64 3.16
C TYR A 73 -10.08 3.40 2.20
N ASN A 74 -10.35 4.69 1.98
CA ASN A 74 -9.56 5.46 1.02
C ASN A 74 -8.17 5.80 1.60
N PRO A 75 -7.07 5.31 1.00
CA PRO A 75 -5.70 5.64 1.43
C PRO A 75 -5.42 7.15 1.36
N CYS A 76 -6.06 7.87 0.42
CA CYS A 76 -5.82 9.30 0.22
C CYS A 76 -6.20 10.14 1.45
N PHE A 77 -7.13 9.68 2.30
CA PHE A 77 -7.56 10.44 3.49
C PHE A 77 -6.44 10.66 4.50
N PHE A 78 -5.53 9.68 4.62
CA PHE A 78 -4.42 9.74 5.55
C PHE A 78 -3.07 9.91 4.84
N SER A 79 -3.08 9.80 3.51
CA SER A 79 -1.88 9.93 2.69
C SER A 79 -1.17 11.28 2.89
N LYS A 80 0.16 11.26 2.79
CA LYS A 80 0.99 12.46 2.72
C LYS A 80 1.78 12.42 1.42
N ASN A 81 1.63 13.45 0.59
CA ASN A 81 2.30 13.58 -0.70
C ASN A 81 2.07 12.39 -1.66
N GLY A 82 0.89 11.76 -1.61
CA GLY A 82 0.58 10.59 -2.43
C GLY A 82 1.23 9.30 -1.94
N ILE A 83 1.76 9.26 -0.71
CA ILE A 83 2.23 8.03 -0.05
C ILE A 83 1.24 7.69 1.06
N VAL A 84 0.88 6.41 1.20
CA VAL A 84 0.01 5.93 2.28
C VAL A 84 0.57 6.29 3.65
N ASP A 85 -0.29 6.46 4.65
CA ASP A 85 0.18 6.73 6.00
C ASP A 85 0.91 5.54 6.62
N LYS A 86 1.84 5.85 7.53
CA LYS A 86 2.71 4.85 8.16
C LYS A 86 1.96 3.79 8.97
N LEU A 87 0.84 4.12 9.61
CA LEU A 87 0.07 3.17 10.41
C LEU A 87 -0.68 2.18 9.51
N SER A 88 -1.34 2.68 8.46
CA SER A 88 -1.99 1.82 7.48
C SER A 88 -0.97 0.95 6.73
N LEU A 89 0.20 1.50 6.40
CA LEU A 89 1.30 0.73 5.80
C LEU A 89 1.76 -0.40 6.72
N PHE A 90 1.95 -0.10 8.00
CA PHE A 90 2.29 -1.12 9.00
C PHE A 90 1.23 -2.22 9.07
N LEU A 91 -0.06 -1.85 9.16
CA LEU A 91 -1.15 -2.84 9.18
C LEU A 91 -1.25 -3.67 7.90
N ALA A 92 -0.88 -3.10 6.76
CA ALA A 92 -0.88 -3.76 5.47
C ALA A 92 0.23 -4.82 5.35
N MET A 93 1.40 -4.52 5.92
CA MET A 93 2.63 -5.29 5.71
C MET A 93 3.10 -6.08 6.94
N LYS A 94 2.48 -5.94 8.11
CA LYS A 94 2.88 -6.63 9.36
C LYS A 94 2.92 -8.17 9.27
N ASP A 95 2.22 -8.75 8.29
CA ASP A 95 2.14 -10.20 8.08
C ASP A 95 3.04 -10.66 6.90
N MET A 96 3.97 -9.82 6.43
CA MET A 96 4.94 -10.19 5.38
C MET A 96 6.11 -11.00 5.92
N ASP A 97 6.54 -12.03 5.18
CA ASP A 97 7.59 -12.96 5.61
C ASP A 97 9.04 -12.41 5.50
N ASP A 98 9.30 -11.31 4.81
CA ASP A 98 10.67 -10.77 4.66
C ASP A 98 11.12 -10.06 5.95
N GLU A 99 12.09 -10.64 6.64
CA GLU A 99 12.66 -10.10 7.90
C GLU A 99 13.20 -8.68 7.75
N ARG A 100 13.79 -8.33 6.59
CA ARG A 100 14.35 -6.97 6.38
C ARG A 100 13.23 -5.94 6.33
N ILE A 101 12.12 -6.30 5.72
CA ILE A 101 10.92 -5.45 5.65
C ILE A 101 10.32 -5.30 7.05
N GLN A 102 10.23 -6.38 7.82
CA GLN A 102 9.70 -6.32 9.20
C GLN A 102 10.53 -5.39 10.10
N ILE A 103 11.86 -5.49 10.06
CA ILE A 103 12.75 -4.63 10.86
C ILE A 103 12.53 -3.15 10.57
N GLU A 104 12.40 -2.78 9.30
CA GLU A 104 12.23 -1.39 8.88
C GLU A 104 10.80 -0.90 9.16
N LEU A 105 9.78 -1.75 9.03
CA LEU A 105 8.40 -1.45 9.44
C LEU A 105 8.31 -1.18 10.95
N GLU A 106 8.94 -2.03 11.76
CA GLU A 106 9.01 -1.85 13.21
C GLU A 106 9.76 -0.58 13.59
N THR A 107 10.89 -0.32 12.93
CA THR A 107 11.67 0.91 13.14
C THR A 107 10.85 2.16 12.78
N MET A 108 10.11 2.11 11.68
CA MET A 108 9.25 3.22 11.24
C MET A 108 8.15 3.52 12.27
N ILE A 109 7.42 2.51 12.74
CA ILE A 109 6.31 2.70 13.69
C ILE A 109 6.82 3.10 15.09
N ASN A 110 7.96 2.57 15.54
CA ASN A 110 8.56 2.91 16.83
C ASN A 110 9.07 4.36 16.88
N ASN A 111 9.50 4.91 15.75
CA ASN A 111 9.97 6.29 15.64
C ASN A 111 8.83 7.30 15.35
N MET A 112 7.57 6.87 15.26
CA MET A 112 6.45 7.78 15.09
C MET A 112 6.17 8.55 16.38
N ILE A 113 6.11 9.87 16.25
CA ILE A 113 5.55 10.76 17.27
C ILE A 113 4.06 10.89 17.00
N TRP A 114 3.24 10.49 17.97
CA TRP A 114 1.77 10.47 17.89
C TRP A 114 1.14 11.86 18.05
#